data_AF-A0A671DP59-F1
#
_entry.id   AF-A0A671DP59-F1
#
_cell.length_a   1.000
_cell.length_b   1.000
_cell.length_c   1.000
_cell.angle_alpha   90.00
_cell.angle_beta   90.00
_cell.angle_gamma   90.00
#
_symmetry.space_group_name_H-M   'P 1'
#
loop_
_entity.id
_entity.type
_entity.pdbx_description
1 polymer ?
#
loop_
_entity_poly.entity_id
_entity_poly.type
_entity_poly.pdbx_seq_one_letter_code
_entity_poly.pdbx_strand_id
1 'polypeptide(L)'
;MPKRGCPFGDAAPLQLKVRVGWRELGRGMCAERYSQEIFDASGVASRACSSCVRVVDGPAACGQCERALCGRCVRTCSGCGAVACALCALVDCSDIHEKVLCASCAMFEA
;
A
#
# COMPACT_ATOMS: atom_id res chain seq x y z
N MET A 1 -48.73 61.57 -6.60
CA MET A 1 -47.66 60.81 -7.30
C MET A 1 -47.74 59.35 -6.89
N PRO A 2 -47.90 58.38 -7.82
CA PRO A 2 -47.92 56.97 -7.45
C PRO A 2 -46.51 56.54 -7.05
N LYS A 3 -46.35 55.88 -5.90
CA LYS A 3 -45.05 55.34 -5.48
C LYS A 3 -44.62 54.25 -6.45
N ARG A 4 -43.36 54.30 -6.91
CA ARG A 4 -42.77 53.27 -7.76
C ARG A 4 -42.84 51.93 -7.02
N GLY A 5 -43.32 50.89 -7.69
CA GLY A 5 -43.38 49.54 -7.15
C GLY A 5 -41.99 49.02 -6.75
N CYS A 6 -41.96 48.13 -5.76
CA CYS A 6 -40.72 47.50 -5.27
C CYS A 6 -39.98 46.80 -6.42
N PRO A 7 -38.72 47.17 -6.74
CA PRO A 7 -37.97 46.58 -7.86
C PRO A 7 -37.57 45.12 -7.64
N PHE A 8 -37.81 44.58 -6.44
CA PHE A 8 -37.45 43.22 -6.04
C PHE A 8 -38.66 42.27 -5.91
N GLY A 9 -39.88 42.75 -6.15
CA GLY A 9 -41.11 41.99 -5.88
C GLY A 9 -41.31 40.75 -6.77
N ASP A 10 -40.90 40.84 -8.05
CA ASP A 10 -41.28 39.85 -9.06
C ASP A 10 -40.12 39.00 -9.61
N ALA A 11 -38.88 39.26 -9.18
CA ALA A 11 -37.69 38.66 -9.82
C ALA A 11 -36.61 38.11 -8.87
N ALA A 12 -36.83 38.12 -7.55
CA ALA A 12 -35.91 37.44 -6.64
C ALA A 12 -36.28 35.95 -6.59
N PRO A 13 -35.41 35.03 -7.05
CA PRO A 13 -35.69 33.61 -6.93
C PRO A 13 -35.89 33.28 -5.44
N LEU A 14 -36.93 32.50 -5.14
CA LEU A 14 -37.14 31.96 -3.79
C LEU A 14 -35.84 31.29 -3.35
N GLN A 15 -35.27 31.75 -2.23
CA GLN A 15 -34.10 31.14 -1.58
C GLN A 15 -34.49 29.72 -1.12
N LEU A 16 -34.47 28.78 -2.05
CA LEU A 16 -34.82 27.39 -1.80
C LEU A 16 -33.64 26.75 -1.07
N LYS A 17 -33.86 26.46 0.21
CA LYS A 17 -32.88 25.71 1.02
C LYS A 17 -32.87 24.26 0.53
N VAL A 18 -32.00 23.98 -0.43
CA VAL A 18 -31.74 22.60 -0.88
C VAL A 18 -31.02 21.87 0.25
N ARG A 19 -31.54 20.69 0.63
CA ARG A 19 -30.77 19.79 1.51
C ARG A 19 -29.68 19.16 0.68
N VAL A 20 -28.44 19.47 1.03
CA VAL A 20 -27.24 18.87 0.44
C VAL A 20 -26.67 17.87 1.45
N GLY A 21 -26.53 16.62 1.06
CA GLY A 21 -25.93 15.54 1.84
C GLY A 21 -24.44 15.38 1.57
N TRP A 22 -23.79 14.54 2.38
CA TRP A 22 -22.35 14.26 2.31
C TRP A 22 -21.89 13.77 0.93
N ARG A 23 -22.76 13.04 0.20
CA ARG A 23 -22.49 12.52 -1.14
C ARG A 23 -22.39 13.61 -2.21
N GLU A 24 -23.21 14.66 -2.12
CA GLU A 24 -23.16 15.78 -3.05
C GLU A 24 -21.97 16.71 -2.75
N LEU A 25 -21.68 16.95 -1.45
CA LEU A 25 -20.51 17.72 -1.03
C LEU A 25 -19.20 17.07 -1.47
N GLY A 26 -19.12 15.74 -1.42
CA GLY A 26 -17.94 14.98 -1.82
C GLY A 26 -17.60 15.01 -3.31
N ARG A 27 -18.47 15.58 -4.18
CA ARG A 27 -18.23 15.72 -5.63
C ARG A 27 -17.92 17.16 -6.07
N GLY A 28 -17.79 18.11 -5.14
CA GLY A 28 -17.52 19.51 -5.45
C GLY A 28 -16.10 19.79 -5.97
N MET A 29 -15.74 21.07 -6.13
CA MET A 29 -14.47 21.54 -6.70
C MET A 29 -13.18 21.03 -6.01
N CYS A 30 -13.29 20.42 -4.84
CA CYS A 30 -12.17 19.84 -4.10
C CYS A 30 -12.23 18.30 -4.03
N ALA A 31 -13.18 17.66 -4.70
CA ALA A 31 -13.38 16.20 -4.66
C ALA A 31 -12.10 15.45 -5.02
N GLU A 32 -11.40 15.91 -6.05
CA GLU A 32 -10.16 15.30 -6.54
C GLU A 32 -9.03 15.42 -5.50
N ARG A 33 -8.86 16.60 -4.88
CA ARG A 33 -7.90 16.82 -3.78
C ARG A 33 -8.19 15.92 -2.57
N TYR A 34 -9.45 15.86 -2.12
CA TYR A 34 -9.83 15.00 -1.00
C TYR A 34 -9.66 13.51 -1.32
N SER A 35 -9.95 13.09 -2.56
CA SER A 35 -9.69 11.72 -2.97
C SER A 35 -8.20 11.42 -3.00
N GLN A 36 -7.38 12.34 -3.50
CA GLN A 36 -5.93 12.20 -3.55
C GLN A 36 -5.34 12.07 -2.14
N GLU A 37 -5.75 12.90 -1.18
CA GLU A 37 -5.28 12.81 0.22
C GLU A 37 -5.62 11.45 0.88
N ILE A 38 -6.79 10.89 0.57
CA ILE A 38 -7.20 9.56 1.05
C ILE A 38 -6.40 8.46 0.35
N PHE A 39 -6.21 8.57 -0.96
CA PHE A 39 -5.52 7.56 -1.76
C PHE A 39 -4.00 7.59 -1.58
N ASP A 40 -3.37 8.75 -1.41
CA ASP A 40 -1.93 8.90 -1.15
C ASP A 40 -1.57 8.38 0.25
N ALA A 41 -2.45 8.55 1.24
CA ALA A 41 -2.31 7.90 2.54
C ALA A 41 -2.41 6.37 2.46
N SER A 42 -3.13 5.84 1.45
CA SER A 42 -3.18 4.40 1.14
C SER A 42 -2.18 3.97 0.05
N GLY A 43 -1.41 4.92 -0.51
CA GLY A 43 -0.71 4.79 -1.78
C GLY A 43 0.68 4.17 -1.67
N VAL A 44 1.23 4.07 -0.45
CA VAL A 44 2.32 3.14 -0.20
C VAL A 44 1.67 1.76 -0.16
N ALA A 45 1.62 1.09 -1.32
CA ALA A 45 1.22 -0.31 -1.42
C ALA A 45 2.12 -1.12 -0.49
N SER A 46 1.67 -1.27 0.75
CA SER A 46 2.37 -1.96 1.81
C SER A 46 2.53 -3.40 1.34
N ARG A 47 3.76 -3.76 0.98
CA ARG A 47 4.03 -5.14 0.57
C ARG A 47 3.94 -5.99 1.84
N ALA A 48 3.22 -7.11 1.77
CA ALA A 48 3.19 -8.05 2.87
C ALA A 48 4.42 -8.98 2.78
N CYS A 49 5.04 -9.26 3.92
CA CYS A 49 6.08 -10.27 4.01
C CYS A 49 5.53 -11.62 3.58
N SER A 50 6.20 -12.29 2.64
CA SER A 50 5.76 -13.61 2.14
C SER A 50 5.76 -14.74 3.18
N SER A 51 6.47 -14.56 4.30
CA SER A 51 6.58 -15.56 5.37
C SER A 51 5.67 -15.26 6.57
N CYS A 52 5.62 -14.03 7.06
CA CYS A 52 4.84 -13.67 8.26
C CYS A 52 3.62 -12.78 7.97
N VAL A 53 3.38 -12.40 6.70
CA VAL A 53 2.25 -11.58 6.22
C VAL A 53 2.17 -10.18 6.85
N ARG A 54 3.13 -9.81 7.71
CA ARG A 54 3.24 -8.45 8.24
C ARG A 54 3.59 -7.49 7.12
N VAL A 55 3.02 -6.30 7.20
CA VAL A 55 3.41 -5.15 6.37
C VAL A 55 4.91 -4.95 6.51
N VAL A 56 5.58 -4.78 5.37
CA VAL A 56 7.00 -4.46 5.29
C VAL A 56 7.20 -3.17 4.54
N ASP A 57 7.89 -2.25 5.21
CA ASP A 57 8.40 -1.03 4.62
C ASP A 57 9.85 -1.28 4.20
N GLY A 58 10.07 -1.57 2.91
CA GLY A 58 11.43 -1.65 2.36
C GLY A 58 11.67 -2.70 1.26
N PRO A 59 12.90 -2.73 0.72
CA PRO A 59 13.22 -3.41 -0.54
C PRO A 59 13.69 -4.86 -0.38
N ALA A 60 13.78 -5.40 0.84
CA ALA A 60 14.31 -6.75 1.04
C ALA A 60 13.41 -7.79 0.35
N ALA A 61 13.91 -8.38 -0.73
CA ALA A 61 13.24 -9.38 -1.53
C ALA A 61 14.08 -10.65 -1.62
N CYS A 62 13.41 -11.80 -1.73
CA CYS A 62 14.08 -13.06 -2.00
C CYS A 62 14.76 -13.01 -3.38
N GLY A 63 16.04 -13.35 -3.48
CA GLY A 63 16.77 -13.39 -4.76
C GLY A 63 16.33 -14.49 -5.74
N GLN A 64 15.40 -15.35 -5.34
CA GLN A 64 14.87 -16.46 -6.16
C GLN A 64 13.44 -16.24 -6.61
N CYS A 65 12.55 -15.79 -5.70
CA CYS A 65 11.12 -15.60 -6.00
C CYS A 65 10.67 -14.14 -5.95
N GLU A 66 11.58 -13.21 -5.67
CA GLU A 66 11.37 -11.75 -5.66
C GLU A 66 10.29 -11.23 -4.70
N ARG A 67 9.74 -12.11 -3.86
CA ARG A 67 8.73 -11.75 -2.85
C ARG A 67 9.37 -10.97 -1.71
N ALA A 68 8.65 -9.98 -1.21
CA ALA A 68 9.08 -9.13 -0.11
C ALA A 68 9.22 -9.91 1.21
N LEU A 69 10.20 -9.53 2.02
CA LEU A 69 10.51 -10.13 3.32
C LEU A 69 10.75 -9.04 4.38
N CYS A 70 10.31 -9.31 5.61
CA CYS A 70 10.69 -8.48 6.75
C CYS A 70 12.09 -8.90 7.23
N GLY A 71 12.80 -8.00 7.92
CA GLY A 71 14.14 -8.31 8.44
C GLY A 71 14.22 -9.57 9.31
N ARG A 72 13.10 -9.99 9.92
CA ARG A 72 13.02 -11.21 10.74
C ARG A 72 12.79 -12.50 9.93
N CYS A 73 12.33 -12.38 8.69
CA CYS A 73 12.06 -13.50 7.79
C CYS A 73 13.11 -13.64 6.68
N VAL A 74 14.11 -12.75 6.66
CA VAL A 74 15.27 -12.85 5.78
C VAL A 74 16.18 -13.97 6.28
N ARG A 75 16.56 -14.87 5.37
CA ARG A 75 17.68 -15.79 5.59
C ARG A 75 18.77 -15.47 4.57
N THR A 76 20.02 -15.64 4.95
CA THR A 76 21.16 -15.39 4.07
C THR A 76 21.75 -16.71 3.61
N CYS A 77 21.88 -16.89 2.30
CA CYS A 77 22.58 -18.05 1.75
C CYS A 77 24.06 -18.00 2.15
N SER A 78 24.57 -19.08 2.72
CA SER A 78 25.96 -19.20 3.15
C SER A 78 26.94 -19.31 1.97
N GLY A 79 26.47 -19.75 0.80
CA GLY A 79 27.30 -19.87 -0.40
C GLY A 79 27.43 -18.59 -1.22
N CYS A 80 26.33 -17.86 -1.43
CA CYS A 80 26.30 -16.68 -2.31
C CYS A 80 25.91 -15.37 -1.61
N GLY A 81 25.60 -15.39 -0.31
CA GLY A 81 25.18 -14.20 0.44
C GLY A 81 23.80 -13.65 0.07
N ALA A 82 23.10 -14.27 -0.89
CA ALA A 82 21.80 -13.79 -1.32
C ALA A 82 20.72 -13.99 -0.24
N VAL A 83 19.78 -13.06 -0.19
CA VAL A 83 18.58 -13.16 0.66
C VAL A 83 17.65 -14.23 0.09
N ALA A 84 17.24 -15.17 0.93
CA ALA A 84 16.26 -16.20 0.61
C ALA A 84 15.10 -16.18 1.62
N CYS A 85 13.88 -16.41 1.12
CA CYS A 85 12.73 -16.64 1.99
C CYS A 85 12.77 -18.06 2.57
N ALA A 86 11.97 -18.32 3.61
CA ALA A 86 11.89 -19.64 4.23
C ALA A 86 11.50 -20.78 3.26
N LEU A 87 10.85 -20.47 2.14
CA LEU A 87 10.47 -21.43 1.10
C LEU A 87 11.57 -21.70 0.08
N CYS A 88 12.43 -20.72 -0.19
CA CYS A 88 13.53 -20.83 -1.16
C CYS A 88 14.87 -21.18 -0.51
N ALA A 89 14.90 -21.19 0.83
CA ALA A 89 16.05 -21.54 1.64
C ALA A 89 15.93 -23.00 2.11
N LEU A 90 16.96 -23.78 1.84
CA LEU A 90 17.17 -25.11 2.41
C LEU A 90 18.09 -24.96 3.62
N VAL A 91 17.77 -25.66 4.70
CA VAL A 91 18.62 -25.74 5.88
C VAL A 91 19.29 -27.10 5.84
N ASP A 92 20.60 -27.12 5.71
CA ASP A 92 21.40 -28.33 5.82
C ASP A 92 21.80 -28.55 7.28
N CYS A 93 21.47 -29.74 7.80
CA CYS A 93 21.77 -30.19 9.16
C CYS A 93 22.83 -31.31 9.17
N SER A 94 23.53 -31.51 8.05
CA SER A 94 24.56 -32.54 7.90
C SER A 94 25.82 -32.27 8.76
N ASP A 95 26.08 -31.01 9.11
CA ASP A 95 27.19 -30.55 9.94
C ASP A 95 26.76 -30.18 11.37
N ILE A 96 27.75 -30.02 12.26
CA ILE A 96 27.56 -29.54 13.65
C ILE A 96 26.93 -28.13 13.68
N HIS A 97 26.97 -27.39 12.57
CA HIS A 97 26.37 -26.06 12.42
C HIS A 97 25.29 -26.08 11.33
N GLU A 98 24.09 -25.58 11.67
CA GLU A 98 23.00 -25.43 10.70
C GLU A 98 23.40 -24.41 9.61
N LYS A 99 23.41 -24.85 8.34
CA LYS A 99 23.77 -23.99 7.20
C LYS A 99 22.55 -23.68 6.36
N VAL A 100 22.35 -22.41 6.02
CA VAL A 100 21.27 -22.02 5.10
C VAL A 100 21.81 -21.86 3.69
N LEU A 101 21.18 -22.52 2.72
CA LEU A 101 21.52 -22.48 1.30
C LEU A 101 20.29 -22.05 0.48
N CYS A 102 20.50 -21.30 -0.60
CA CYS A 102 19.45 -21.12 -1.59
C CYS A 102 19.34 -22.40 -2.45
N ALA A 103 18.19 -22.59 -3.11
CA ALA A 103 17.97 -23.73 -3.99
C ALA A 103 19.10 -23.94 -5.01
N SER A 104 19.66 -22.87 -5.59
CA SER A 104 20.79 -22.97 -6.52
C SER A 104 22.06 -23.48 -5.85
N CYS A 105 22.47 -22.93 -4.70
CA CYS A 105 23.69 -23.36 -4.00
C CYS A 105 23.59 -24.79 -3.45
N ALA A 106 22.41 -25.19 -3.00
CA ALA A 106 22.19 -26.56 -2.51
C ALA A 106 22.41 -27.62 -3.61
N MET A 107 22.12 -27.29 -4.87
CA MET A 107 22.32 -28.21 -6.01
C MET A 107 23.80 -28.40 -6.37
N PHE A 108 24.71 -27.52 -5.93
CA PHE A 108 26.15 -27.64 -6.18
C PHE A 108 26.93 -28.29 -5.02
N GLU A 109 26.28 -28.54 -3.87
CA GLU A 109 26.86 -29.29 -2.74
C GLU A 109 26.47 -30.78 -2.75
N ALA A 110 25.77 -31.24 -3.81
CA ALA A 110 25.36 -32.64 -4.01
C ALA A 110 26.40 -33.48 -4.77
#